data_AF-A0A9E5C1N7-F1
#
_entry.id   AF-A0A9E5C1N7-F1
#
_cell.length_a   1.000
_cell.length_b   1.000
_cell.length_c   1.000
_cell.angle_alpha   90.00
_cell.angle_beta   90.00
_cell.angle_gamma   90.00
#
_symmetry.space_group_name_H-M   'P 1'
#
loop_
_entity.id
_entity.type
_entity.pdbx_description
1 polymer ?
#
loop_
_entity_poly.entity_id
_entity_poly.type
_entity_poly.pdbx_seq_one_letter_code
_entity_poly.pdbx_strand_id
1 'polypeptide(L)' 'MSSPPIVLTTDFGTSDPYAGVMKGVILGLNPDATIVDLTHQIQPQNILQGAFVLGASHR' A
#
# COMPACT_ATOMS: atom_id res chain seq x y z
N MET A 1 -0.02 -3.87 23.06
CA MET A 1 -0.49 -4.77 21.98
C MET A 1 -0.05 -4.11 20.67
N SER A 2 0.61 -4.83 19.76
CA SER A 2 0.98 -4.23 18.47
C SER A 2 -0.27 -4.01 17.63
N SER A 3 -0.45 -2.80 17.13
CA SER A 3 -1.51 -2.50 16.16
C SER A 3 -1.34 -3.38 14.91
N PRO A 4 -2.43 -3.85 14.27
CA PRO A 4 -2.32 -4.54 12.99
C PRO A 4 -1.58 -3.68 11.96
N PRO A 5 -0.79 -4.29 11.06
CA PRO A 5 -0.07 -3.54 10.04
C PRO A 5 -1.03 -2.90 9.02
N ILE A 6 -0.63 -1.75 8.49
CA ILE A 6 -1.27 -1.12 7.34
C ILE A 6 -0.63 -1.72 6.08
N VAL A 7 -1.40 -2.51 5.34
CA VAL A 7 -0.94 -3.12 4.09
C VAL A 7 -1.38 -2.25 2.91
N LEU A 8 -0.45 -1.80 2.06
CA LEU A 8 -0.71 -0.86 0.97
C LEU A 8 -0.66 -1.54 -0.41
N THR A 9 -1.64 -1.23 -1.24
CA THR A 9 -1.61 -1.53 -2.68
C THR A 9 -1.97 -0.27 -3.48
N THR A 10 -1.21 0.05 -4.53
CA THR A 10 -1.48 1.20 -5.42
C THR A 10 -1.07 0.91 -6.86
N ASP A 11 -1.43 1.80 -7.78
CA ASP A 11 -1.03 1.82 -9.19
C ASP A 11 0.02 2.91 -9.50
N PHE A 12 0.72 3.40 -8.47
CA PHE A 12 1.70 4.49 -8.60
C PHE A 12 3.01 4.08 -9.30
N GLY A 13 3.29 2.79 -9.37
CA GLY A 13 4.63 2.29 -9.64
C GLY A 13 5.60 2.59 -8.49
N THR A 14 6.88 2.31 -8.74
CA THR A 14 7.98 2.56 -7.79
C THR A 14 8.98 3.59 -8.30
N SER A 15 8.76 4.13 -9.50
CA SER A 15 9.62 5.14 -10.11
C SER A 15 9.38 6.53 -9.54
N ASP A 16 8.14 6.80 -9.10
CA ASP A 16 7.71 8.08 -8.56
C ASP A 16 7.58 8.04 -7.03
N PRO A 17 7.68 9.20 -6.34
CA PRO A 17 7.77 9.25 -4.88
C PRO A 17 6.43 9.03 -4.16
N TYR A 18 5.32 8.86 -4.87
CA TYR A 18 3.97 8.91 -4.29
C TYR A 18 3.74 7.89 -3.18
N ALA A 19 4.22 6.66 -3.34
CA ALA A 19 4.14 5.64 -2.29
C ALA A 19 4.95 6.06 -1.04
N GLY A 20 6.13 6.67 -1.23
CA GLY A 20 6.95 7.19 -0.13
C GLY A 20 6.27 8.33 0.61
N VAL A 21 5.68 9.29 -0.11
CA VAL A 21 4.93 10.42 0.47
C VAL A 21 3.74 9.90 1.29
N MET A 22 2.97 8.96 0.75
CA MET A 22 1.84 8.34 1.45
C MET A 22 2.29 7.71 2.79
N LYS A 23 3.38 6.95 2.78
CA LYS A 23 3.94 6.35 4.01
C LYS A 23 4.42 7.39 5.00
N GLY A 24 5.08 8.45 4.53
CA GLY A 24 5.53 9.56 5.36
C GLY A 24 4.37 10.24 6.09
N VAL A 25 3.25 10.46 5.41
CA VAL A 25 2.03 11.02 6.04
C VAL A 25 1.45 10.05 7.08
N ILE A 26 1.36 8.76 6.77
CA ILE A 26 0.90 7.73 7.73
C ILE A 26 1.75 7.74 9.00
N LEU A 27 3.09 7.70 8.85
CA LEU A 27 4.02 7.70 9.98
C LEU A 27 4.07 9.03 10.73
N GLY A 28 3.76 10.15 10.06
CA GLY A 28 3.60 11.44 10.71
C GLY A 28 2.37 11.51 11.62
N LEU A 29 1.30 10.79 11.29
CA LEU A 29 0.07 10.70 12.10
C LEU A 29 0.18 9.64 13.20
N ASN A 30 0.77 8.48 12.88
CA ASN A 30 1.01 7.40 13.83
C ASN A 30 2.44 6.86 13.63
N PRO A 31 3.41 7.36 14.42
CA PRO A 31 4.81 6.93 14.35
C PRO A 31 5.03 5.45 14.65
N ASP A 32 4.13 4.81 15.38
CA ASP A 32 4.22 3.40 15.76
C ASP A 32 3.54 2.46 14.74
N ALA A 33 2.98 3.00 13.66
CA ALA A 33 2.34 2.20 12.62
C ALA A 33 3.36 1.31 11.89
N THR A 34 3.05 0.02 11.76
CA THR A 34 3.79 -0.88 10.87
C THR A 34 3.17 -0.83 9.48
N ILE A 35 3.97 -0.54 8.44
CA ILE A 35 3.51 -0.49 7.05
C ILE A 35 4.14 -1.62 6.26
N VAL A 36 3.33 -2.32 5.47
CA VAL A 36 3.78 -3.38 4.55
C VAL A 36 3.26 -3.06 3.15
N ASP A 37 4.12 -3.12 2.14
CA ASP A 37 3.65 -3.02 0.76
C ASP A 37 3.19 -4.39 0.29
N LEU A 38 1.96 -4.47 -0.18
CA LEU A 38 1.54 -5.60 -1.00
C LEU A 38 2.14 -5.47 -2.40
N THR A 39 1.86 -4.36 -3.08
CA THR A 39 2.49 -3.98 -4.35
C THR A 39 2.10 -2.55 -4.75
N HIS A 40 3.00 -1.84 -5.42
CA HIS A 40 2.68 -0.57 -6.08
C HIS A 40 2.63 -0.71 -7.61
N GLN A 41 2.63 -1.94 -8.12
CA GLN A 41 2.78 -2.27 -9.54
C GLN A 41 1.45 -2.64 -10.22
N ILE A 42 0.31 -2.23 -9.65
CA ILE A 42 -0.94 -2.30 -10.39
C ILE A 42 -0.80 -1.40 -11.63
N GLN A 43 -1.20 -1.90 -12.80
CA GLN A 43 -1.19 -1.08 -14.01
C GLN A 43 -2.06 0.16 -13.77
N PRO A 44 -1.64 1.36 -14.21
CA PRO A 44 -2.38 2.59 -13.97
C PRO A 44 -3.87 2.42 -14.28
N GLN A 45 -4.72 2.70 -13.29
CA GLN A 45 -6.19 2.65 -13.35
C GLN A 45 -6.79 1.25 -13.60
N ASN A 46 -6.01 0.17 -13.52
CA ASN A 46 -6.50 -1.19 -13.73
C ASN A 46 -7.17 -1.77 -12.47
N ILE A 47 -8.45 -1.46 -12.32
CA ILE A 47 -9.26 -1.88 -11.17
C ILE A 47 -9.35 -3.41 -11.08
N LEU A 48 -9.46 -4.13 -12.21
CA LEU A 48 -9.60 -5.59 -12.21
C LEU A 48 -8.34 -6.28 -11.70
N GLN A 49 -7.16 -5.79 -12.11
CA GLN A 49 -5.89 -6.30 -11.57
C GLN A 49 -5.77 -6.02 -10.07
N GLY A 50 -6.13 -4.81 -9.63
CA GLY A 50 -6.14 -4.46 -8.20
C GLY A 50 -7.07 -5.38 -7.39
N ALA A 51 -8.29 -5.61 -7.87
CA ALA A 51 -9.25 -6.51 -7.25
C ALA A 51 -8.75 -7.95 -7.20
N PHE A 52 -8.12 -8.45 -8.27
CA PHE A 52 -7.52 -9.79 -8.29
C PHE A 52 -6.40 -9.91 -7.25
N VAL A 53 -5.49 -8.93 -7.18
CA VAL A 53 -4.38 -8.93 -6.22
C VAL A 53 -4.89 -8.92 -4.77
N LEU A 54 -5.87 -8.06 -4.46
CA LEU A 54 -6.50 -8.03 -3.14
C LEU A 54 -7.23 -9.35 -2.82
N GLY A 55 -8.00 -9.87 -3.77
CA GLY A 55 -8.72 -11.14 -3.64
C GLY A 55 -7.78 -12.33 -3.45
N ALA A 56 -6.58 -12.32 -4.01
CA ALA A 56 -5.57 -13.36 -3.81
C ALA A 56 -4.81 -13.22 -2.48
N SER A 57 -4.91 -12.07 -1.79
CA SER A 57 -4.05 -11.69 -0.66
C SER A 57 -4.81 -11.42 0.64
N HIS A 58 -6.06 -11.89 0.75
CA HIS A 58 -6.88 -11.77 1.96
C HIS A 58 -7.05 -13.15 2.60
N ARG A 59 -6.28 -13.44 3.64
CA ARG A 59 -6.51 -14.58 4.54
C ARG A 59 -6.19 -14.15 5.95
#